data_AF-A0A0B7MVB1-F1
#
_entry.id   AF-A0A0B7MVB1-F1
#
_cell.length_a   1.000
_cell.length_b   1.000
_cell.length_c   1.000
_cell.angle_alpha   90.00
_cell.angle_beta   90.00
_cell.angle_gamma   90.00
#
_symmetry.space_group_name_H-M   'P 1'
#
loop_
_entity.id
_entity.type
_entity.pdbx_description
1 polymer ?
#
loop_
_entity_poly.entity_id
_entity_poly.type
_entity_poly.pdbx_seq_one_letter_code
_entity_poly.pdbx_strand_id
1 'polypeptide(L)'
;VDSQVTSIKNSVEECYAEGGDTKSHNIDVRSIEEEFKKTVTTELSVAKAEVYEASKSNAIAKVEIGQVNDGFEVIVDVSKPSRQIVKQQVVYESVEHAQNETKKALKFAVAETQKKMSSWYAILFSKIKSIEFSSAAAYKMEVDLIVSSALEEAAVIVKESKSSIEFNYSLSDSCSSDVALTIANSQKQALESLDSIYVIVTEQTSAIQEIASSADVETIQEKITVVEEQSRRKTEKALEITAEAAISAGFEGKTITWVETTQIPASFKDVKVFAFDLVDTVINYRATISKAWFQLVAQKKNACTLSHLNIESLIIRWYQLYLEQRLMAKHSDMDIYVLIVALKLVLAEFSIESSFDECELKTLASAWLQLELFEDASAGIRKIKQLEGVYTVAISHAFTIRTMMDLARSGCLCWHAQFTADMFAACTVNNGTSTEVTVVSNTAMLLGLENAGQLAVVSSNPKILEAAKAYGSKTVSLNRFSAEKKEHSFDIEFDGLDIFAESFEIFYEAKVLSSNKVEVPVSRSWFQRIVSTVTETAESVSNAIIG
;
A
#
# COMPACT_ATOMS: atom_id res chain seq x y z
N VAL A 1 1.20 44.53 -23.18
CA VAL A 1 -0.12 44.88 -22.61
C VAL A 1 -0.18 46.33 -22.13
N ASP A 2 0.73 46.76 -21.24
CA ASP A 2 0.73 48.14 -20.69
C ASP A 2 0.79 49.24 -21.76
N SER A 3 1.54 49.04 -22.85
CA SER A 3 1.60 49.99 -23.98
C SER A 3 0.25 50.19 -24.71
N GLN A 4 -0.52 49.11 -24.92
CA GLN A 4 -1.82 49.18 -25.58
C GLN A 4 -2.90 49.78 -24.66
N VAL A 5 -2.87 49.44 -23.37
CA VAL A 5 -3.73 50.05 -22.34
C VAL A 5 -3.44 51.55 -22.20
N THR A 6 -2.17 51.94 -22.29
CA THR A 6 -1.76 53.37 -22.24
C THR A 6 -2.21 54.12 -23.48
N SER A 7 -2.15 53.51 -24.67
CA SER A 7 -2.66 54.12 -25.91
C SER A 7 -4.17 54.38 -25.87
N ILE A 8 -4.95 53.41 -25.36
CA ILE A 8 -6.41 53.57 -25.17
C ILE A 8 -6.70 54.65 -24.12
N LYS A 9 -5.95 54.64 -23.01
CA LYS A 9 -6.12 55.62 -21.92
C LYS A 9 -5.81 57.05 -22.39
N ASN A 10 -4.73 57.24 -23.15
CA ASN A 10 -4.36 58.53 -23.72
C ASN A 10 -5.38 59.03 -24.75
N SER A 11 -5.90 58.12 -25.60
CA SER A 11 -6.94 58.46 -26.58
C SER A 11 -8.26 58.85 -25.91
N VAL A 12 -8.61 58.23 -24.77
CA VAL A 12 -9.79 58.60 -23.97
C VAL A 12 -9.56 59.91 -23.22
N GLU A 13 -8.36 60.17 -22.69
CA GLU A 13 -8.02 61.41 -22.00
C GLU A 13 -7.96 62.63 -22.94
N GLU A 14 -7.43 62.48 -24.16
CA GLU A 14 -7.49 63.53 -25.20
C GLU A 14 -8.94 63.87 -25.61
N CYS A 15 -9.84 62.87 -25.66
CA CYS A 15 -11.24 63.08 -26.03
C CYS A 15 -12.08 63.82 -24.98
N TYR A 16 -11.64 63.89 -23.72
CA TYR A 16 -12.36 64.60 -22.65
C TYR A 16 -11.76 65.98 -22.32
N ALA A 17 -10.56 66.29 -22.81
CA ALA A 17 -9.89 67.57 -22.56
C ALA A 17 -10.41 68.71 -23.45
N GLU A 18 -10.89 68.42 -24.66
CA GLU A 18 -11.49 69.41 -25.55
C GLU A 18 -13.02 69.32 -25.47
N GLY A 19 -13.61 70.19 -24.65
CA GLY A 19 -15.05 70.30 -24.51
C GLY A 19 -15.75 70.55 -25.85
N GLY A 20 -16.49 69.54 -26.31
CA GLY A 20 -17.49 69.65 -27.37
C GLY A 20 -17.08 68.99 -28.70
N ASP A 21 -17.71 67.87 -29.05
CA ASP A 21 -18.77 67.82 -30.07
C ASP A 21 -19.28 66.37 -30.19
N THR A 22 -20.61 66.19 -30.27
CA THR A 22 -21.26 64.88 -30.39
C THR A 22 -21.04 64.28 -31.78
N LYS A 23 -19.87 63.71 -32.03
CA LYS A 23 -19.66 62.73 -33.12
C LYS A 23 -19.47 61.35 -32.51
N SER A 24 -20.39 60.43 -32.81
CA SER A 24 -20.26 59.04 -32.39
C SER A 24 -18.99 58.45 -33.00
N HIS A 25 -17.97 58.21 -32.18
CA HIS A 25 -16.81 57.46 -32.59
C HIS A 25 -17.10 55.99 -32.27
N ASN A 26 -17.38 55.22 -33.32
CA ASN A 26 -17.58 53.78 -33.21
C ASN A 26 -16.22 53.14 -32.92
N ILE A 27 -15.96 52.83 -31.66
CA ILE A 27 -14.86 51.95 -31.29
C ILE A 27 -15.29 50.56 -31.75
N ASP A 28 -14.69 50.07 -32.84
CA ASP A 28 -14.93 48.71 -33.31
C ASP A 28 -14.22 47.73 -32.39
N VAL A 29 -14.90 47.36 -31.30
CA VAL A 29 -14.42 46.42 -30.28
C VAL A 29 -14.04 45.09 -30.91
N ARG A 30 -14.68 44.66 -32.01
CA ARG A 30 -14.29 43.43 -32.72
C ARG A 30 -12.93 43.56 -33.40
N SER A 31 -12.64 44.70 -34.02
CA SER A 31 -11.32 44.94 -34.63
C SER A 31 -10.22 44.92 -33.57
N ILE A 32 -10.47 45.51 -32.39
CA ILE A 32 -9.52 45.52 -31.27
C ILE A 32 -9.37 44.12 -30.66
N GLU A 33 -10.46 43.34 -30.56
CA GLU A 33 -10.43 41.96 -30.09
C GLU A 33 -9.64 41.04 -31.03
N GLU A 34 -9.81 41.20 -32.35
CA GLU A 34 -9.06 40.46 -33.37
C GLU A 34 -7.56 40.84 -33.36
N GLU A 35 -7.24 42.13 -33.20
CA GLU A 35 -5.86 42.59 -33.10
C GLU A 35 -5.20 42.09 -31.82
N PHE A 36 -5.91 42.11 -30.69
CA PHE A 36 -5.44 41.55 -29.42
C PHE A 36 -5.23 40.02 -29.52
N LYS A 37 -6.18 39.28 -30.10
CA LYS A 37 -6.04 37.84 -30.36
C LYS A 37 -4.82 37.55 -31.22
N LYS A 38 -4.57 38.35 -32.27
CA LYS A 38 -3.41 38.20 -33.15
C LYS A 38 -2.10 38.47 -32.41
N THR A 39 -2.03 39.53 -31.60
CA THR A 39 -0.87 39.85 -30.76
C THR A 39 -0.59 38.75 -29.74
N VAL A 40 -1.61 38.30 -28.99
CA VAL A 40 -1.48 37.21 -28.02
C VAL A 40 -1.04 35.92 -28.70
N THR A 41 -1.59 35.60 -29.87
CA THR A 41 -1.20 34.38 -30.62
C THR A 41 0.26 34.44 -31.07
N THR A 42 0.74 35.63 -31.44
CA THR A 42 2.12 35.86 -31.87
C THR A 42 3.08 35.85 -30.69
N GLU A 43 2.75 36.48 -29.56
CA GLU A 43 3.58 36.40 -28.35
C GLU A 43 3.60 34.99 -27.77
N LEU A 44 2.48 34.26 -27.82
CA LEU A 44 2.43 32.86 -27.40
C LEU A 44 3.26 31.94 -28.31
N SER A 45 3.35 32.24 -29.61
CA SER A 45 4.20 31.47 -30.53
C SER A 45 5.68 31.77 -30.31
N VAL A 46 6.05 33.02 -30.04
CA VAL A 46 7.42 33.42 -29.67
C VAL A 46 7.82 32.80 -28.33
N ALA A 47 6.99 32.88 -27.30
CA ALA A 47 7.27 32.27 -26.00
C ALA A 47 7.40 30.74 -26.09
N LYS A 48 6.58 30.08 -26.92
CA LYS A 48 6.73 28.64 -27.20
C LYS A 48 8.06 28.33 -27.89
N ALA A 49 8.52 29.17 -28.81
CA ALA A 49 9.81 29.00 -29.49
C ALA A 49 11.00 29.22 -28.52
N GLU A 50 10.92 30.22 -27.64
CA GLU A 50 11.94 30.49 -26.62
C GLU A 50 12.02 29.37 -25.58
N VAL A 51 10.88 28.87 -25.08
CA VAL A 51 10.84 27.70 -24.19
C VAL A 51 11.39 26.46 -24.88
N TYR A 52 11.09 26.28 -26.17
CA TYR A 52 11.63 25.17 -26.97
C TYR A 52 13.17 25.26 -27.12
N GLU A 53 13.73 26.42 -27.47
CA GLU A 53 15.18 26.60 -27.59
C GLU A 53 15.92 26.54 -26.23
N ALA A 54 15.30 27.03 -25.15
CA ALA A 54 15.82 26.87 -23.79
C ALA A 54 15.83 25.38 -23.37
N SER A 55 14.79 24.62 -23.73
CA SER A 55 14.73 23.18 -23.45
C SER A 55 15.75 22.36 -24.27
N LYS A 56 16.05 22.80 -25.51
CA LYS A 56 17.05 22.19 -26.39
C LYS A 56 18.47 22.42 -25.87
N SER A 57 18.76 23.61 -25.34
CA SER A 57 20.08 23.95 -24.77
C SER A 57 20.37 23.21 -23.46
N ASN A 58 19.35 22.89 -22.65
CA ASN A 58 19.48 22.05 -21.46
C ASN A 58 19.62 20.55 -21.76
N ALA A 59 19.25 20.09 -22.95
CA ALA A 59 19.38 18.70 -23.38
C ALA A 59 20.79 18.34 -23.92
N ILE A 60 21.65 19.33 -24.21
CA ILE A 60 22.95 19.11 -24.90
C ILE A 60 24.16 19.17 -23.93
N ALA A 61 23.97 19.51 -22.65
CA ALA A 61 25.07 19.59 -21.70
C ALA A 61 25.46 18.22 -21.09
N LYS A 62 26.20 17.43 -21.88
CA LYS A 62 27.18 16.35 -21.57
C LYS A 62 26.97 15.13 -22.49
N VAL A 63 27.52 15.21 -23.68
CA VAL A 63 27.96 14.03 -24.43
C VAL A 63 29.43 14.26 -24.78
N GLU A 64 30.34 13.59 -24.08
CA GLU A 64 31.70 13.39 -24.58
C GLU A 64 31.62 12.37 -25.71
N ILE A 65 31.63 12.84 -26.96
CA ILE A 65 31.66 11.99 -28.14
C ILE A 65 33.12 11.64 -28.44
N GLY A 66 33.48 10.38 -28.23
CA GLY A 66 34.66 9.77 -28.82
C GLY A 66 34.58 9.80 -30.35
N GLN A 67 35.69 10.20 -30.99
CA GLN A 67 35.84 10.39 -32.43
C GLN A 67 35.28 9.24 -33.28
N VAL A 68 34.52 9.58 -34.33
CA VAL A 68 34.39 8.75 -35.54
C VAL A 68 34.49 9.64 -36.78
N ASN A 69 35.35 9.19 -37.70
CA ASN A 69 35.69 9.76 -39.00
C ASN A 69 34.53 9.70 -40.02
N ASP A 70 34.71 10.49 -41.09
CA ASP A 70 34.05 10.46 -42.40
C ASP A 70 32.67 11.12 -42.54
N GLY A 71 32.75 12.45 -42.71
CA GLY A 71 32.16 13.22 -43.82
C GLY A 71 30.85 12.77 -44.46
N PHE A 72 29.73 13.30 -43.98
CA PHE A 72 28.55 13.65 -44.79
C PHE A 72 27.86 14.89 -44.20
N GLU A 73 27.73 15.96 -44.99
CA GLU A 73 26.92 17.13 -44.67
C GLU A 73 25.42 16.78 -44.80
N VAL A 74 24.65 16.97 -43.73
CA VAL A 74 23.18 16.85 -43.76
C VAL A 74 22.58 18.25 -43.86
N ILE A 75 22.03 18.58 -45.02
CA ILE A 75 21.18 19.76 -45.24
C ILE A 75 19.78 19.45 -44.68
N VAL A 76 19.31 20.24 -43.71
CA VAL A 76 17.97 20.11 -43.13
C VAL A 76 17.03 21.15 -43.75
N ASP A 77 16.00 20.67 -44.46
CA ASP A 77 14.88 21.46 -45.00
C ASP A 77 13.83 21.69 -43.90
N VAL A 78 13.52 22.96 -43.58
CA VAL A 78 12.75 23.41 -42.40
C VAL A 78 11.28 23.67 -42.72
N SER A 79 10.65 22.89 -43.61
CA SER A 79 9.29 23.17 -44.09
C SER A 79 8.18 22.24 -43.57
N LYS A 80 8.45 21.29 -42.67
CA LYS A 80 7.40 20.45 -42.03
C LYS A 80 7.69 20.17 -40.55
N PRO A 81 6.78 20.46 -39.60
CA PRO A 81 6.94 20.07 -38.21
C PRO A 81 6.53 18.61 -38.05
N SER A 82 7.49 17.69 -38.13
CA SER A 82 7.32 16.34 -37.59
C SER A 82 7.46 16.41 -36.07
N ARG A 83 6.34 16.31 -35.33
CA ARG A 83 6.36 15.88 -33.93
C ARG A 83 6.75 14.40 -33.88
N GLN A 84 8.01 14.10 -34.11
CA GLN A 84 8.61 12.88 -33.57
C GLN A 84 9.17 13.25 -32.21
N ILE A 85 8.43 12.89 -31.16
CA ILE A 85 9.03 12.74 -29.83
C ILE A 85 10.02 11.59 -30.00
N VAL A 86 11.30 11.92 -30.17
CA VAL A 86 12.37 10.93 -30.13
C VAL A 86 12.40 10.42 -28.68
N LYS A 87 11.67 9.34 -28.40
CA LYS A 87 11.84 8.57 -27.17
C LYS A 87 13.30 8.12 -27.18
N GLN A 88 14.13 8.69 -26.29
CA GLN A 88 15.53 8.31 -26.13
C GLN A 88 15.62 6.79 -26.05
N GLN A 89 16.37 6.18 -26.96
CA GLN A 89 16.61 4.75 -26.94
C GLN A 89 17.68 4.48 -25.88
N VAL A 90 17.27 3.97 -24.72
CA VAL A 90 18.20 3.59 -23.64
C VAL A 90 18.87 2.29 -24.03
N VAL A 91 20.21 2.27 -24.02
CA VAL A 91 21.01 1.05 -24.20
C VAL A 91 21.36 0.49 -22.83
N TYR A 92 20.86 -0.70 -22.51
CA TYR A 92 21.14 -1.35 -21.24
C TYR A 92 22.38 -2.22 -21.30
N GLU A 93 23.32 -1.97 -20.38
CA GLU A 93 24.65 -2.61 -20.36
C GLU A 93 24.76 -3.80 -19.40
N SER A 94 23.92 -3.81 -18.35
CA SER A 94 23.84 -4.85 -17.31
C SER A 94 22.45 -4.88 -16.65
N VAL A 95 22.16 -5.92 -15.86
CA VAL A 95 20.90 -6.03 -15.07
C VAL A 95 20.74 -4.87 -14.09
N GLU A 96 21.82 -4.50 -13.39
CA GLU A 96 21.82 -3.41 -12.42
C GLU A 96 21.64 -2.04 -13.10
N HIS A 97 22.30 -1.84 -14.25
CA HIS A 97 22.10 -0.65 -15.07
C HIS A 97 20.65 -0.57 -15.57
N ALA A 98 20.08 -1.69 -16.02
CA ALA A 98 18.68 -1.78 -16.44
C ALA A 98 17.70 -1.46 -15.31
N GLN A 99 17.93 -1.97 -14.11
CA GLN A 99 17.10 -1.70 -12.94
C GLN A 99 17.14 -0.20 -12.58
N ASN A 100 18.33 0.40 -12.53
CA ASN A 100 18.50 1.79 -12.14
C ASN A 100 17.88 2.78 -13.14
N GLU A 101 18.13 2.59 -14.43
CA GLU A 101 17.56 3.47 -15.46
C GLU A 101 16.04 3.27 -15.62
N THR A 102 15.53 2.03 -15.51
CA THR A 102 14.08 1.77 -15.46
C THR A 102 13.45 2.47 -14.26
N LYS A 103 14.05 2.34 -13.07
CA LYS A 103 13.57 3.00 -11.85
C LYS A 103 13.53 4.52 -12.01
N LYS A 104 14.55 5.11 -12.62
CA LYS A 104 14.63 6.55 -12.88
C LYS A 104 13.56 7.02 -13.85
N ALA A 105 13.37 6.33 -14.97
CA ALA A 105 12.34 6.64 -15.95
C ALA A 105 10.94 6.57 -15.34
N LEU A 106 10.64 5.48 -14.61
CA LEU A 106 9.35 5.31 -13.93
C LEU A 106 9.12 6.39 -12.86
N LYS A 107 10.11 6.68 -12.00
CA LYS A 107 9.99 7.72 -10.97
C LYS A 107 9.69 9.10 -11.55
N PHE A 108 10.31 9.45 -12.68
CA PHE A 108 10.04 10.72 -13.35
C PHE A 108 8.59 10.79 -13.87
N ALA A 109 8.15 9.76 -14.59
CA ALA A 109 6.79 9.70 -15.12
C ALA A 109 5.73 9.72 -13.99
N VAL A 110 5.95 8.97 -12.91
CA VAL A 110 5.09 8.95 -11.73
C VAL A 110 5.02 10.33 -11.05
N ALA A 111 6.16 11.00 -10.87
CA ALA A 111 6.18 12.34 -10.25
C ALA A 111 5.46 13.39 -11.09
N GLU A 112 5.59 13.34 -12.43
CA GLU A 112 4.83 14.20 -13.33
C GLU A 112 3.33 13.93 -13.22
N THR A 113 2.94 12.65 -13.19
CA THR A 113 1.55 12.21 -13.02
C THR A 113 0.96 12.72 -11.71
N GLN A 114 1.71 12.58 -10.61
CA GLN A 114 1.32 13.07 -9.29
C GLN A 114 1.04 14.57 -9.32
N LYS A 115 1.95 15.36 -9.90
CA LYS A 115 1.75 16.82 -10.04
C LYS A 115 0.49 17.17 -10.84
N LYS A 116 0.23 16.47 -11.94
CA LYS A 116 -0.97 16.67 -12.76
C LYS A 116 -2.24 16.31 -11.97
N MET A 117 -2.25 15.17 -11.27
CA MET A 117 -3.39 14.73 -10.47
C MET A 117 -3.67 15.65 -9.28
N SER A 118 -2.65 16.10 -8.54
CA SER A 118 -2.87 17.05 -7.43
C SER A 118 -3.43 18.39 -7.94
N SER A 119 -2.98 18.85 -9.12
CA SER A 119 -3.53 20.06 -9.76
C SER A 119 -4.98 19.86 -10.22
N TRP A 120 -5.28 18.69 -10.79
CA TRP A 120 -6.63 18.32 -11.22
C TRP A 120 -7.61 18.26 -10.05
N TYR A 121 -7.24 17.62 -8.94
CA TYR A 121 -8.07 17.61 -7.72
C TYR A 121 -8.34 19.02 -7.21
N ALA A 122 -7.33 19.89 -7.14
CA ALA A 122 -7.51 21.27 -6.68
C ALA A 122 -8.51 22.05 -7.55
N ILE A 123 -8.48 21.86 -8.88
CA ILE A 123 -9.43 22.50 -9.80
C ILE A 123 -10.83 21.93 -9.62
N LEU A 124 -10.96 20.60 -9.57
CA LEU A 124 -12.24 19.91 -9.37
C LEU A 124 -12.93 20.39 -8.09
N PHE A 125 -12.25 20.31 -6.95
CA PHE A 125 -12.83 20.71 -5.68
C PHE A 125 -13.07 22.21 -5.61
N SER A 126 -12.21 23.06 -6.20
CA SER A 126 -12.51 24.50 -6.31
C SER A 126 -13.80 24.78 -7.06
N LYS A 127 -14.06 24.08 -8.18
CA LYS A 127 -15.31 24.22 -8.95
C LYS A 127 -16.51 23.81 -8.08
N ILE A 128 -16.44 22.65 -7.42
CA ILE A 128 -17.53 22.13 -6.58
C ILE A 128 -17.82 23.05 -5.39
N LYS A 129 -16.79 23.56 -4.72
CA LYS A 129 -16.95 24.48 -3.57
C LYS A 129 -17.47 25.85 -3.97
N SER A 130 -17.34 26.24 -5.24
CA SER A 130 -17.85 27.52 -5.77
C SER A 130 -19.31 27.48 -6.23
N ILE A 131 -19.96 26.32 -6.18
CA ILE A 131 -21.37 26.19 -6.56
C ILE A 131 -22.23 26.93 -5.54
N GLU A 132 -22.89 27.99 -5.99
CA GLU A 132 -23.98 28.63 -5.26
C GLU A 132 -25.29 27.93 -5.64
N PHE A 133 -26.04 27.43 -4.66
CA PHE A 133 -27.25 26.65 -4.92
C PHE A 133 -28.45 27.16 -4.13
N SER A 134 -29.61 27.14 -4.78
CA SER A 134 -30.91 27.49 -4.21
C SER A 134 -31.64 26.29 -3.60
N SER A 135 -31.22 25.07 -3.93
CA SER A 135 -31.75 23.81 -3.40
C SER A 135 -30.74 22.67 -3.56
N ALA A 136 -30.87 21.61 -2.75
CA ALA A 136 -30.01 20.41 -2.84
C ALA A 136 -30.10 19.71 -4.21
N ALA A 137 -31.27 19.74 -4.87
CA ALA A 137 -31.44 19.15 -6.20
C ALA A 137 -30.65 19.91 -7.28
N ALA A 138 -30.64 21.25 -7.20
CA ALA A 138 -29.85 22.08 -8.11
C ALA A 138 -28.33 21.89 -7.89
N TYR A 139 -27.92 21.78 -6.62
CA TYR A 139 -26.53 21.46 -6.26
C TYR A 139 -26.08 20.13 -6.86
N LYS A 140 -26.90 19.08 -6.69
CA LYS A 140 -26.61 17.75 -7.23
C LYS A 140 -26.43 17.76 -8.75
N MET A 141 -27.33 18.41 -9.50
CA MET A 141 -27.22 18.47 -10.96
C MET A 141 -25.91 19.13 -11.42
N GLU A 142 -25.50 20.20 -10.75
CA GLU A 142 -24.25 20.90 -11.08
C GLU A 142 -23.01 20.05 -10.71
N VAL A 143 -23.03 19.39 -9.55
CA VAL A 143 -21.99 18.45 -9.13
C VAL A 143 -21.87 17.30 -10.14
N ASP A 144 -22.98 16.72 -10.58
CA ASP A 144 -23.00 15.61 -11.53
C ASP A 144 -22.35 16.01 -12.87
N LEU A 145 -22.61 17.23 -13.35
CA LEU A 145 -22.00 17.78 -14.56
C LEU A 145 -20.49 18.00 -14.40
N ILE A 146 -20.08 18.63 -13.30
CA ILE A 146 -18.66 18.90 -13.00
C ILE A 146 -17.87 17.60 -12.85
N VAL A 147 -18.41 16.63 -12.10
CA VAL A 147 -17.78 15.31 -11.89
C VAL A 147 -17.61 14.57 -13.22
N SER A 148 -18.65 14.54 -14.06
CA SER A 148 -18.58 13.85 -15.36
C SER A 148 -17.49 14.44 -16.25
N SER A 149 -17.42 15.77 -16.36
CA SER A 149 -16.36 16.46 -17.11
C SER A 149 -14.96 16.22 -16.50
N ALA A 150 -14.84 16.18 -15.17
CA ALA A 150 -13.57 15.98 -14.51
C ALA A 150 -13.03 14.56 -14.68
N LEU A 151 -13.89 13.55 -14.75
CA LEU A 151 -13.50 12.17 -15.03
C LEU A 151 -12.90 12.01 -16.45
N GLU A 152 -13.42 12.75 -17.44
CA GLU A 152 -12.82 12.79 -18.78
C GLU A 152 -11.42 13.41 -18.74
N GLU A 153 -11.23 14.50 -17.99
CA GLU A 153 -9.91 15.13 -17.78
C GLU A 153 -8.93 14.16 -17.10
N ALA A 154 -9.36 13.44 -16.06
CA ALA A 154 -8.55 12.44 -15.37
C ALA A 154 -8.11 11.30 -16.31
N ALA A 155 -9.02 10.83 -17.18
CA ALA A 155 -8.70 9.81 -18.17
C ALA A 155 -7.59 10.26 -19.14
N VAL A 156 -7.58 11.54 -19.53
CA VAL A 156 -6.52 12.12 -20.36
C VAL A 156 -5.19 12.13 -19.61
N ILE A 157 -5.16 12.55 -18.34
CA ILE A 157 -3.94 12.55 -17.52
C ILE A 157 -3.34 11.14 -17.44
N VAL A 158 -4.17 10.13 -17.17
CA VAL A 158 -3.71 8.73 -17.10
C VAL A 158 -3.18 8.24 -18.44
N LYS A 159 -3.87 8.55 -19.54
CA LYS A 159 -3.45 8.17 -20.90
C LYS A 159 -2.10 8.80 -21.29
N GLU A 160 -1.89 10.07 -20.98
CA GLU A 160 -0.60 10.74 -21.17
C GLU A 160 0.50 10.06 -20.35
N SER A 161 0.21 9.75 -19.09
CA SER A 161 1.14 9.12 -18.15
C SER A 161 1.59 7.74 -18.63
N LYS A 162 0.65 6.92 -19.14
CA LYS A 162 0.97 5.63 -19.78
C LYS A 162 1.90 5.80 -20.98
N SER A 163 1.65 6.81 -21.82
CA SER A 163 2.46 7.09 -23.00
C SER A 163 3.90 7.48 -22.64
N SER A 164 4.09 8.12 -21.48
CA SER A 164 5.40 8.47 -20.90
C SER A 164 6.13 7.26 -20.28
N ILE A 165 5.40 6.27 -19.75
CA ILE A 165 5.96 5.05 -19.18
C ILE A 165 6.40 4.06 -20.27
N GLU A 166 5.69 4.01 -21.39
CA GLU A 166 6.14 3.24 -22.55
C GLU A 166 7.41 3.87 -23.13
N PHE A 167 8.58 3.27 -22.89
CA PHE A 167 9.84 3.73 -23.47
C PHE A 167 10.50 2.65 -24.34
N ASN A 168 11.18 3.08 -25.40
CA ASN A 168 11.94 2.20 -26.28
C ASN A 168 13.32 1.93 -25.68
N TYR A 169 13.79 0.69 -25.76
CA TYR A 169 15.11 0.31 -25.28
C TYR A 169 15.82 -0.67 -26.23
N SER A 170 17.14 -0.75 -26.10
CA SER A 170 17.97 -1.79 -26.70
C SER A 170 18.86 -2.43 -25.63
N LEU A 171 19.21 -3.69 -25.85
CA LEU A 171 20.16 -4.41 -25.00
C LEU A 171 21.55 -4.38 -25.66
N SER A 172 22.60 -4.20 -24.86
CA SER A 172 23.97 -4.49 -25.32
C SER A 172 24.18 -6.00 -25.45
N ASP A 173 25.18 -6.39 -26.24
CA ASP A 173 25.59 -7.80 -26.41
C ASP A 173 26.08 -8.46 -25.10
N SER A 174 26.40 -7.66 -24.07
CA SER A 174 26.84 -8.12 -22.75
C SER A 174 25.70 -8.43 -21.77
N CYS A 175 24.45 -8.12 -22.14
CA CYS A 175 23.29 -8.28 -21.27
C CYS A 175 22.69 -9.69 -21.38
N SER A 176 22.24 -10.28 -20.27
CA SER A 176 21.52 -11.56 -20.34
C SER A 176 20.22 -11.42 -21.12
N SER A 177 19.82 -12.46 -21.85
CA SER A 177 18.55 -12.51 -22.59
C SER A 177 17.33 -12.17 -21.75
N ASP A 178 17.39 -12.45 -20.44
CA ASP A 178 16.25 -12.32 -19.52
C ASP A 178 16.02 -10.87 -19.05
N VAL A 179 16.94 -9.95 -19.34
CA VAL A 179 16.82 -8.52 -18.99
C VAL A 179 15.68 -7.85 -19.77
N ALA A 180 15.51 -8.16 -21.05
CA ALA A 180 14.40 -7.63 -21.85
C ALA A 180 13.04 -8.05 -21.27
N LEU A 181 12.90 -9.33 -20.89
CA LEU A 181 11.68 -9.83 -20.27
C LEU A 181 11.37 -9.10 -18.96
N THR A 182 12.41 -8.89 -18.14
CA THR A 182 12.34 -8.20 -16.85
C THR A 182 11.90 -6.73 -17.00
N ILE A 183 12.48 -5.99 -17.95
CA ILE A 183 12.09 -4.61 -18.26
C ILE A 183 10.64 -4.56 -18.76
N ALA A 184 10.28 -5.46 -19.69
CA ALA A 184 8.93 -5.53 -20.23
C ALA A 184 7.89 -5.82 -19.14
N ASN A 185 8.19 -6.74 -18.21
CA ASN A 185 7.36 -7.03 -17.05
C ASN A 185 7.23 -5.80 -16.13
N SER A 186 8.34 -5.10 -15.87
CA SER A 186 8.33 -3.88 -15.05
C SER A 186 7.46 -2.78 -15.67
N GLN A 187 7.63 -2.50 -16.97
CA GLN A 187 6.79 -1.55 -17.70
C GLN A 187 5.31 -1.96 -17.68
N LYS A 188 5.00 -3.22 -17.95
CA LYS A 188 3.63 -3.76 -17.91
C LYS A 188 2.99 -3.52 -16.53
N GLN A 189 3.71 -3.83 -15.45
CA GLN A 189 3.21 -3.62 -14.09
C GLN A 189 2.96 -2.16 -13.75
N ALA A 190 3.82 -1.25 -14.22
CA ALA A 190 3.58 0.19 -14.05
C ALA A 190 2.34 0.66 -14.82
N LEU A 191 2.09 0.13 -16.02
CA LEU A 191 0.89 0.44 -16.81
C LEU A 191 -0.39 -0.08 -16.16
N GLU A 192 -0.39 -1.33 -15.69
CA GLU A 192 -1.51 -1.95 -14.95
C GLU A 192 -1.80 -1.21 -13.63
N SER A 193 -0.75 -0.67 -12.99
CA SER A 193 -0.90 0.17 -11.80
C SER A 193 -1.60 1.50 -12.09
N LEU A 194 -1.29 2.14 -13.22
CA LEU A 194 -1.98 3.37 -13.64
C LEU A 194 -3.47 3.12 -13.96
N ASP A 195 -3.81 1.96 -14.52
CA ASP A 195 -5.22 1.57 -14.71
C ASP A 195 -5.97 1.48 -13.38
N SER A 196 -5.35 0.84 -12.39
CA SER A 196 -5.96 0.69 -11.07
C SER A 196 -6.06 2.01 -10.31
N ILE A 197 -5.09 2.91 -10.49
CA ILE A 197 -5.17 4.29 -9.97
C ILE A 197 -6.33 5.05 -10.60
N TYR A 198 -6.58 4.88 -11.90
CA TYR A 198 -7.74 5.48 -12.54
C TYR A 198 -9.06 4.97 -11.96
N VAL A 199 -9.14 3.68 -11.61
CA VAL A 199 -10.30 3.11 -10.89
C VAL A 199 -10.48 3.78 -9.54
N ILE A 200 -9.41 3.93 -8.75
CA ILE A 200 -9.44 4.62 -7.44
C ILE A 200 -9.95 6.07 -7.60
N VAL A 201 -9.40 6.81 -8.55
CA VAL A 201 -9.82 8.20 -8.84
C VAL A 201 -11.30 8.24 -9.21
N THR A 202 -11.76 7.30 -10.03
CA THR A 202 -13.16 7.22 -10.47
C THR A 202 -14.11 6.94 -9.30
N GLU A 203 -13.80 5.94 -8.47
CA GLU A 203 -14.61 5.58 -7.29
C GLU A 203 -14.71 6.74 -6.31
N GLN A 204 -13.58 7.39 -6.01
CA GLN A 204 -13.52 8.52 -5.08
C GLN A 204 -14.27 9.75 -5.59
N THR A 205 -14.13 10.06 -6.87
CA THR A 205 -14.82 11.20 -7.48
C THR A 205 -16.33 10.94 -7.55
N SER A 206 -16.73 9.69 -7.80
CA SER A 206 -18.15 9.29 -7.80
C SER A 206 -18.77 9.36 -6.40
N ALA A 207 -18.00 9.14 -5.32
CA ALA A 207 -18.48 9.31 -3.95
C ALA A 207 -18.93 10.76 -3.65
N ILE A 208 -18.43 11.75 -4.39
CA ILE A 208 -18.88 13.15 -4.28
C ILE A 208 -20.34 13.30 -4.73
N GLN A 209 -20.75 12.56 -5.77
CA GLN A 209 -22.13 12.57 -6.27
C GLN A 209 -23.10 11.97 -5.24
N GLU A 210 -22.65 10.96 -4.49
CA GLU A 210 -23.42 10.38 -3.37
C GLU A 210 -23.60 11.40 -2.24
N ILE A 211 -22.55 12.13 -1.86
CA ILE A 211 -22.62 13.19 -0.84
C ILE A 211 -23.56 14.32 -1.29
N ALA A 212 -23.46 14.75 -2.55
CA ALA A 212 -24.32 15.77 -3.13
C ALA A 212 -25.80 15.34 -3.20
N SER A 213 -26.08 14.04 -3.11
CA SER A 213 -27.44 13.50 -3.03
C SER A 213 -28.04 13.55 -1.61
N SER A 214 -27.25 13.90 -0.59
CA SER A 214 -27.74 13.98 0.79
C SER A 214 -28.59 15.24 1.03
N ALA A 215 -29.60 15.14 1.89
CA ALA A 215 -30.53 16.23 2.18
C ALA A 215 -29.96 17.31 3.11
N ASP A 216 -28.82 17.05 3.74
CA ASP A 216 -28.23 17.90 4.77
C ASP A 216 -27.22 18.89 4.17
N VAL A 217 -27.78 19.98 3.66
CA VAL A 217 -27.08 21.07 2.99
C VAL A 217 -25.94 21.67 3.84
N GLU A 218 -26.11 21.74 5.16
CA GLU A 218 -25.12 22.35 6.06
C GLU A 218 -23.85 21.49 6.18
N THR A 219 -23.93 20.18 5.95
CA THR A 219 -22.80 19.25 6.12
C THR A 219 -22.15 18.79 4.81
N ILE A 220 -22.78 19.04 3.66
CA ILE A 220 -22.24 18.68 2.33
C ILE A 220 -20.82 19.21 2.13
N GLN A 221 -20.59 20.49 2.45
CA GLN A 221 -19.29 21.14 2.23
C GLN A 221 -18.18 20.57 3.11
N GLU A 222 -18.52 20.20 4.35
CA GLU A 222 -17.60 19.55 5.28
C GLU A 222 -17.25 18.15 4.77
N LYS A 223 -18.26 17.36 4.36
CA LYS A 223 -18.06 16.01 3.78
C LYS A 223 -17.19 16.04 2.52
N ILE A 224 -17.41 17.01 1.64
CA ILE A 224 -16.62 17.19 0.41
C ILE A 224 -15.16 17.51 0.72
N THR A 225 -14.90 18.34 1.73
CA THR A 225 -13.52 18.67 2.14
C THR A 225 -12.80 17.45 2.71
N VAL A 226 -13.51 16.58 3.44
CA VAL A 226 -12.95 15.30 3.91
C VAL A 226 -12.62 14.38 2.74
N VAL A 227 -13.55 14.22 1.79
CA VAL A 227 -13.32 13.38 0.60
C VAL A 227 -12.19 13.92 -0.27
N GLU A 228 -12.04 15.23 -0.40
CA GLU A 228 -10.91 15.85 -1.10
C GLU A 228 -9.57 15.41 -0.52
N GLU A 229 -9.39 15.59 0.79
CA GLU A 229 -8.13 15.29 1.44
C GLU A 229 -7.80 13.80 1.37
N GLN A 230 -8.81 12.93 1.57
CA GLN A 230 -8.65 11.48 1.43
C GLN A 230 -8.30 11.06 0.00
N SER A 231 -9.01 11.62 -0.99
CA SER A 231 -8.82 11.24 -2.40
C SER A 231 -7.42 11.61 -2.89
N ARG A 232 -6.98 12.82 -2.56
CA ARG A 232 -5.64 13.30 -2.91
C ARG A 232 -4.56 12.41 -2.29
N ARG A 233 -4.62 12.14 -0.97
CA ARG A 233 -3.63 11.31 -0.27
C ARG A 233 -3.56 9.89 -0.82
N LYS A 234 -4.71 9.26 -1.05
CA LYS A 234 -4.78 7.88 -1.57
C LYS A 234 -4.17 7.77 -2.96
N THR A 235 -4.51 8.71 -3.85
CA THR A 235 -3.95 8.74 -5.21
C THR A 235 -2.45 9.02 -5.19
N GLU A 236 -1.98 9.95 -4.36
CA GLU A 236 -0.55 10.24 -4.20
C GLU A 236 0.23 9.01 -3.69
N LYS A 237 -0.28 8.32 -2.67
CA LYS A 237 0.33 7.10 -2.11
C LYS A 237 0.35 5.95 -3.10
N ALA A 238 -0.74 5.75 -3.85
CA ALA A 238 -0.81 4.71 -4.88
C ALA A 238 0.17 4.98 -6.04
N LEU A 239 0.32 6.24 -6.44
CA LEU A 239 1.31 6.65 -7.43
C LEU A 239 2.75 6.44 -6.92
N GLU A 240 3.06 6.85 -5.68
CA GLU A 240 4.40 6.71 -5.09
C GLU A 240 4.89 5.25 -5.11
N ILE A 241 4.01 4.30 -4.77
CA ILE A 241 4.35 2.87 -4.68
C ILE A 241 4.44 2.23 -6.07
N THR A 242 3.83 2.83 -7.12
CA THR A 242 3.81 2.25 -8.48
C THR A 242 5.21 1.96 -9.03
N ALA A 243 6.15 2.90 -8.90
CA ALA A 243 7.51 2.70 -9.39
C ALA A 243 8.25 1.61 -8.61
N GLU A 244 8.03 1.52 -7.29
CA GLU A 244 8.68 0.51 -6.45
C GLU A 244 8.11 -0.88 -6.71
N ALA A 245 6.78 -0.99 -6.75
CA ALA A 245 6.09 -2.22 -7.09
C ALA A 245 6.54 -2.75 -8.45
N ALA A 246 6.50 -1.91 -9.50
CA ALA A 246 6.94 -2.29 -10.84
C ALA A 246 8.39 -2.81 -10.89
N ILE A 247 9.29 -2.25 -10.09
CA ILE A 247 10.67 -2.74 -9.98
C ILE A 247 10.73 -4.06 -9.22
N SER A 248 10.01 -4.19 -8.11
CA SER A 248 9.92 -5.45 -7.35
C SER A 248 9.36 -6.59 -8.19
N ALA A 249 8.35 -6.34 -9.03
CA ALA A 249 7.81 -7.38 -9.89
C ALA A 249 8.71 -7.74 -11.06
N GLY A 250 9.33 -6.74 -11.70
CA GLY A 250 10.24 -6.98 -12.80
C GLY A 250 11.51 -7.71 -12.35
N PHE A 251 12.17 -7.20 -11.31
CA PHE A 251 13.56 -7.53 -10.99
C PHE A 251 13.71 -8.41 -9.73
N GLU A 252 12.73 -8.45 -8.84
CA GLU A 252 12.81 -9.22 -7.57
C GLU A 252 11.95 -10.48 -7.57
N GLY A 253 11.25 -10.78 -8.68
CA GLY A 253 10.36 -11.94 -8.77
C GLY A 253 9.21 -11.85 -7.77
N LYS A 254 8.56 -10.70 -7.66
CA LYS A 254 7.36 -10.53 -6.83
C LYS A 254 6.11 -10.38 -7.69
N THR A 255 4.98 -10.86 -7.22
CA THR A 255 3.67 -10.61 -7.82
C THR A 255 3.05 -9.40 -7.15
N ILE A 256 2.50 -8.49 -7.95
CA ILE A 256 1.68 -7.39 -7.44
C ILE A 256 0.23 -7.76 -7.72
N THR A 257 -0.62 -7.63 -6.71
CA THR A 257 -2.06 -7.78 -6.83
C THR A 257 -2.73 -6.53 -6.27
N TRP A 258 -3.81 -6.09 -6.92
CA TRP A 258 -4.64 -5.02 -6.40
C TRP A 258 -5.75 -5.64 -5.56
N VAL A 259 -5.88 -5.18 -4.32
CA VAL A 259 -6.84 -5.74 -3.36
C VAL A 259 -7.79 -4.65 -2.90
N GLU A 260 -9.09 -4.96 -2.94
CA GLU A 260 -10.15 -4.08 -2.44
C GLU A 260 -10.11 -4.06 -0.91
N THR A 261 -10.23 -2.87 -0.32
CA THR A 261 -10.36 -2.71 1.13
C THR A 261 -11.78 -3.07 1.58
N THR A 262 -11.89 -3.58 2.80
CA THR A 262 -13.18 -3.95 3.38
C THR A 262 -13.66 -2.85 4.31
N GLN A 263 -14.98 -2.66 4.38
CA GLN A 263 -15.56 -1.69 5.29
C GLN A 263 -15.38 -2.13 6.76
N ILE A 264 -14.76 -1.28 7.57
CA ILE A 264 -14.68 -1.48 9.01
C ILE A 264 -16.01 -1.02 9.66
N PRO A 265 -16.66 -1.84 10.51
CA PRO A 265 -17.89 -1.46 11.19
C PRO A 265 -17.70 -0.24 12.11
N ALA A 266 -18.70 0.64 12.17
CA ALA A 266 -18.71 1.82 13.05
C ALA A 266 -18.47 1.49 14.54
N SER A 267 -18.72 0.25 14.96
CA SER A 267 -18.45 -0.21 16.31
C SER A 267 -16.96 -0.21 16.69
N PHE A 268 -16.05 -0.10 15.72
CA PHE A 268 -14.60 0.05 15.94
C PHE A 268 -14.17 1.48 16.25
N LYS A 269 -15.10 2.46 16.25
CA LYS A 269 -14.76 3.88 16.46
C LYS A 269 -14.02 4.14 17.77
N ASP A 270 -14.29 3.37 18.81
CA ASP A 270 -13.72 3.57 20.14
C ASP A 270 -12.46 2.74 20.39
N VAL A 271 -12.03 1.91 19.42
CA VAL A 271 -10.83 1.09 19.55
C VAL A 271 -9.59 1.99 19.64
N LYS A 272 -8.80 1.77 20.70
CA LYS A 272 -7.52 2.46 20.96
C LYS A 272 -6.34 1.50 20.90
N VAL A 273 -6.56 0.20 21.13
CA VAL A 273 -5.48 -0.79 21.17
C VAL A 273 -5.82 -2.00 20.31
N PHE A 274 -4.88 -2.38 19.45
CA PHE A 274 -4.86 -3.66 18.75
C PHE A 274 -3.89 -4.62 19.43
N ALA A 275 -4.42 -5.69 20.00
CA ALA A 275 -3.66 -6.78 20.57
C ALA A 275 -3.52 -7.91 19.55
N PHE A 276 -2.31 -8.12 19.05
CA PHE A 276 -1.99 -9.13 18.05
C PHE A 276 -1.54 -10.40 18.75
N ASP A 277 -2.27 -11.49 18.53
CA ASP A 277 -1.73 -12.83 18.76
C ASP A 277 -0.57 -13.09 17.80
N LEU A 278 0.34 -14.01 18.16
CA LEU A 278 1.56 -14.22 17.40
C LEU A 278 1.48 -15.44 16.46
N VAL A 279 1.22 -16.62 17.03
CA VAL A 279 1.32 -17.89 16.30
C VAL A 279 0.21 -17.97 15.25
N ASP A 280 0.58 -18.33 14.02
CA ASP A 280 -0.32 -18.39 12.86
C ASP A 280 -1.08 -17.08 12.57
N THR A 281 -0.74 -15.96 13.22
CA THR A 281 -1.39 -14.64 13.04
C THR A 281 -0.39 -13.67 12.43
N VAL A 282 0.74 -13.50 13.11
CA VAL A 282 1.86 -12.64 12.72
C VAL A 282 3.05 -13.49 12.24
N ILE A 283 3.22 -14.67 12.84
CA ILE A 283 4.38 -15.54 12.68
C ILE A 283 3.99 -16.80 11.91
N ASN A 284 4.78 -17.14 10.89
CA ASN A 284 4.61 -18.35 10.08
C ASN A 284 5.52 -19.47 10.60
N TYR A 285 5.15 -20.05 11.75
CA TYR A 285 5.98 -21.08 12.37
C TYR A 285 6.11 -22.33 11.50
N ARG A 286 5.06 -22.67 10.74
CA ARG A 286 5.03 -23.85 9.87
C ARG A 286 6.14 -23.78 8.83
N ALA A 287 6.25 -22.64 8.13
CA ALA A 287 7.29 -22.45 7.13
C ALA A 287 8.70 -22.47 7.76
N THR A 288 8.92 -21.75 8.86
CA THR A 288 10.24 -21.68 9.49
C THR A 288 10.69 -23.03 10.02
N ILE A 289 9.82 -23.75 10.74
CA ILE A 289 10.17 -25.06 11.31
C ILE A 289 10.33 -26.10 10.20
N SER A 290 9.52 -26.05 9.14
CA SER A 290 9.71 -26.95 7.97
C SER A 290 11.07 -26.74 7.32
N LYS A 291 11.48 -25.49 7.11
CA LYS A 291 12.80 -25.13 6.58
C LYS A 291 13.93 -25.67 7.48
N ALA A 292 13.83 -25.47 8.79
CA ALA A 292 14.79 -26.00 9.75
C ALA A 292 14.85 -27.53 9.73
N TRP A 293 13.69 -28.19 9.62
CA TRP A 293 13.57 -29.64 9.51
C TRP A 293 14.28 -30.17 8.26
N PHE A 294 13.95 -29.65 7.08
CA PHE A 294 14.54 -30.11 5.82
C PHE A 294 16.05 -29.85 5.76
N GLN A 295 16.52 -28.71 6.27
CA GLN A 295 17.96 -28.42 6.36
C GLN A 295 18.70 -29.45 7.23
N LEU A 296 18.12 -29.87 8.34
CA LEU A 296 18.71 -30.87 9.22
C LEU A 296 18.63 -32.28 8.62
N VAL A 297 17.48 -32.67 8.05
CA VAL A 297 17.28 -34.00 7.46
C VAL A 297 18.15 -34.23 6.23
N ALA A 298 18.42 -33.19 5.42
CA ALA A 298 19.29 -33.30 4.25
C ALA A 298 20.72 -33.79 4.59
N GLN A 299 21.15 -33.63 5.85
CA GLN A 299 22.47 -34.05 6.32
C GLN A 299 22.48 -35.49 6.86
N LYS A 300 21.33 -36.16 6.91
CA LYS A 300 21.18 -37.48 7.54
C LYS A 300 21.32 -38.64 6.56
N LYS A 301 21.89 -39.75 7.06
CA LYS A 301 22.00 -41.01 6.30
C LYS A 301 20.66 -41.65 5.95
N ASN A 302 19.63 -41.40 6.77
CA ASN A 302 18.26 -41.87 6.56
C ASN A 302 17.34 -40.78 5.96
N ALA A 303 17.91 -39.82 5.21
CA ALA A 303 17.17 -38.70 4.61
C ALA A 303 15.92 -39.15 3.83
N CYS A 304 16.02 -40.21 3.01
CA CYS A 304 14.87 -40.72 2.24
C CYS A 304 13.68 -41.14 3.14
N THR A 305 13.92 -41.77 4.29
CA THR A 305 12.83 -42.19 5.18
C THR A 305 12.17 -40.98 5.85
N LEU A 306 12.98 -40.01 6.27
CA LEU A 306 12.51 -38.82 6.96
C LEU A 306 11.86 -37.79 6.01
N SER A 307 12.20 -37.82 4.72
CA SER A 307 11.61 -36.92 3.71
C SER A 307 10.19 -37.31 3.28
N HIS A 308 9.76 -38.54 3.53
CA HIS A 308 8.40 -39.00 3.21
C HIS A 308 7.36 -38.71 4.31
N LEU A 309 7.80 -38.16 5.44
CA LEU A 309 6.91 -37.80 6.53
C LEU A 309 6.04 -36.59 6.17
N ASN A 310 4.78 -36.59 6.62
CA ASN A 310 3.97 -35.38 6.58
C ASN A 310 4.48 -34.40 7.66
N ILE A 311 5.45 -33.58 7.25
CA ILE A 311 6.14 -32.63 8.13
C ILE A 311 5.20 -31.58 8.69
N GLU A 312 4.24 -31.12 7.90
CA GLU A 312 3.26 -30.15 8.37
C GLU A 312 2.45 -30.70 9.54
N SER A 313 1.92 -31.92 9.42
CA SER A 313 1.17 -32.58 10.49
C SER A 313 2.02 -32.79 11.75
N LEU A 314 3.30 -33.17 11.58
CA LEU A 314 4.24 -33.31 12.69
C LEU A 314 4.45 -31.97 13.41
N ILE A 315 4.64 -30.88 12.67
CA ILE A 315 4.88 -29.54 13.23
C ILE A 315 3.64 -28.99 13.95
N ILE A 316 2.44 -29.18 13.39
CA ILE A 316 1.17 -28.83 14.05
C ILE A 316 1.04 -29.60 15.36
N ARG A 317 1.28 -30.92 15.31
CA ARG A 317 1.16 -31.77 16.49
C ARG A 317 2.21 -31.43 17.55
N TRP A 318 3.42 -31.09 17.13
CA TRP A 318 4.47 -30.60 18.03
C TRP A 318 4.03 -29.34 18.78
N TYR A 319 3.44 -28.37 18.07
CA TYR A 319 2.92 -27.17 18.71
C TYR A 319 1.79 -27.47 19.71
N GLN A 320 0.86 -28.35 19.36
CA GLN A 320 -0.22 -28.78 20.27
C GLN A 320 0.35 -29.44 21.53
N LEU A 321 1.31 -30.36 21.38
CA LEU A 321 1.99 -30.98 22.52
C LEU A 321 2.75 -29.94 23.34
N TYR A 322 3.36 -28.94 22.71
CA TYR A 322 3.98 -27.82 23.44
C TYR A 322 2.95 -27.05 24.28
N LEU A 323 1.77 -26.74 23.75
CA LEU A 323 0.69 -26.10 24.52
C LEU A 323 0.28 -26.95 25.73
N GLU A 324 0.09 -28.26 25.53
CA GLU A 324 -0.24 -29.21 26.61
C GLU A 324 0.86 -29.25 27.69
N GLN A 325 2.12 -29.39 27.28
CA GLN A 325 3.26 -29.41 28.20
C GLN A 325 3.47 -28.07 28.90
N ARG A 326 3.19 -26.94 28.23
CA ARG A 326 3.36 -25.61 28.82
C ARG A 326 2.39 -25.37 29.97
N LEU A 327 1.18 -25.92 29.91
CA LEU A 327 0.22 -25.86 31.02
C LEU A 327 0.69 -26.62 32.28
N MET A 328 1.52 -27.66 32.11
CA MET A 328 2.07 -28.46 33.20
C MET A 328 3.42 -27.95 33.72
N ALA A 329 4.14 -27.19 32.90
CA ALA A 329 5.44 -26.65 33.22
C ALA A 329 5.37 -25.50 34.23
N LYS A 330 6.46 -25.23 34.94
CA LYS A 330 6.52 -24.06 35.83
C LYS A 330 6.58 -22.79 34.98
N HIS A 331 6.03 -21.70 35.50
CA HIS A 331 6.09 -20.41 34.82
C HIS A 331 7.52 -19.93 34.57
N SER A 332 8.47 -20.28 35.45
CA SER A 332 9.90 -20.00 35.29
C SER A 332 10.62 -20.82 34.22
N ASP A 333 10.00 -21.91 33.74
CA ASP A 333 10.64 -22.78 32.75
C ASP A 333 10.68 -22.09 31.38
N MET A 334 11.86 -22.11 30.75
CA MET A 334 12.05 -21.54 29.42
C MET A 334 11.38 -22.40 28.35
N ASP A 335 10.76 -21.76 27.36
CA ASP A 335 10.02 -22.44 26.30
C ASP A 335 10.85 -23.47 25.54
N ILE A 336 12.15 -23.21 25.34
CA ILE A 336 13.05 -24.16 24.65
C ILE A 336 13.06 -25.55 25.30
N TYR A 337 13.00 -25.65 26.62
CA TYR A 337 13.00 -26.94 27.30
C TYR A 337 11.65 -27.64 27.15
N VAL A 338 10.56 -26.89 27.24
CA VAL A 338 9.20 -27.42 27.03
C VAL A 338 9.03 -27.89 25.58
N LEU A 339 9.56 -27.13 24.62
CA LEU A 339 9.60 -27.50 23.20
C LEU A 339 10.41 -28.76 22.94
N ILE A 340 11.56 -28.96 23.59
CA ILE A 340 12.34 -30.21 23.49
C ILE A 340 11.54 -31.39 24.04
N VAL A 341 10.86 -31.23 25.17
CA VAL A 341 9.98 -32.28 25.72
C VAL A 341 8.86 -32.62 24.73
N ALA A 342 8.18 -31.61 24.20
CA ALA A 342 7.14 -31.79 23.19
C ALA A 342 7.67 -32.42 21.90
N LEU A 343 8.91 -32.10 21.50
CA LEU A 343 9.57 -32.68 20.33
C LEU A 343 9.83 -34.18 20.55
N LYS A 344 10.32 -34.57 21.72
CA LYS A 344 10.53 -35.99 22.04
C LYS A 344 9.22 -36.77 22.01
N LEU A 345 8.12 -36.18 22.49
CA LEU A 345 6.80 -36.78 22.45
C LEU A 345 6.30 -36.95 21.01
N VAL A 346 6.37 -35.91 20.18
CA VAL A 346 5.91 -36.02 18.78
C VAL A 346 6.77 -36.99 17.98
N LEU A 347 8.09 -36.99 18.16
CA LEU A 347 8.96 -37.93 17.44
C LEU A 347 8.64 -39.39 17.81
N ALA A 348 8.25 -39.65 19.06
CA ALA A 348 7.79 -40.97 19.48
C ALA A 348 6.44 -41.35 18.86
N GLU A 349 5.48 -40.41 18.72
CA GLU A 349 4.22 -40.65 17.99
C GLU A 349 4.48 -41.09 16.53
N PHE A 350 5.56 -40.60 15.92
CA PHE A 350 5.99 -40.95 14.56
C PHE A 350 7.02 -42.09 14.51
N SER A 351 7.41 -42.68 15.65
CA SER A 351 8.40 -43.77 15.75
C SER A 351 9.78 -43.43 15.14
N ILE A 352 10.23 -42.19 15.30
CA ILE A 352 11.50 -41.67 14.75
C ILE A 352 12.38 -41.03 15.82
N GLU A 353 12.04 -41.16 17.10
CA GLU A 353 12.77 -40.56 18.23
C GLU A 353 14.25 -40.97 18.28
N SER A 354 14.57 -42.21 17.91
CA SER A 354 15.94 -42.71 17.87
C SER A 354 16.76 -42.16 16.69
N SER A 355 16.11 -41.46 15.75
CA SER A 355 16.77 -40.85 14.60
C SER A 355 17.41 -39.51 14.93
N PHE A 356 17.20 -38.96 16.13
CA PHE A 356 17.66 -37.63 16.52
C PHE A 356 18.48 -37.68 17.82
N ASP A 357 19.64 -37.01 17.82
CA ASP A 357 20.43 -36.81 19.03
C ASP A 357 20.03 -35.52 19.79
N GLU A 358 20.53 -35.35 21.01
CA GLU A 358 20.17 -34.19 21.86
C GLU A 358 20.60 -32.85 21.26
N CYS A 359 21.68 -32.81 20.46
CA CYS A 359 22.14 -31.60 19.80
C CYS A 359 21.19 -31.20 18.66
N GLU A 360 20.73 -32.17 17.88
CA GLU A 360 19.75 -32.00 16.81
C GLU A 360 18.39 -31.59 17.36
N LEU A 361 17.94 -32.21 18.46
CA LEU A 361 16.70 -31.81 19.13
C LEU A 361 16.75 -30.35 19.61
N LYS A 362 17.88 -29.95 20.21
CA LYS A 362 18.08 -28.55 20.63
C LYS A 362 18.12 -27.60 19.42
N THR A 363 18.71 -28.02 18.31
CA THR A 363 18.78 -27.24 17.07
C THR A 363 17.38 -26.98 16.52
N LEU A 364 16.55 -28.01 16.39
CA LEU A 364 15.15 -27.87 15.95
C LEU A 364 14.34 -27.03 16.93
N ALA A 365 14.46 -27.27 18.23
CA ALA A 365 13.74 -26.50 19.24
C ALA A 365 14.15 -25.02 19.26
N SER A 366 15.40 -24.70 18.94
CA SER A 366 15.88 -23.31 18.88
C SER A 366 15.28 -22.52 17.72
N ALA A 367 14.81 -23.18 16.65
CA ALA A 367 14.17 -22.52 15.52
C ALA A 367 12.87 -21.79 15.95
N TRP A 368 12.18 -22.28 16.98
CA TRP A 368 11.01 -21.62 17.57
C TRP A 368 11.29 -20.25 18.19
N LEU A 369 12.56 -19.94 18.48
CA LEU A 369 12.97 -18.65 19.04
C LEU A 369 13.29 -17.60 17.95
N GLN A 370 13.27 -18.00 16.68
CA GLN A 370 13.61 -17.16 15.52
C GLN A 370 12.66 -17.44 14.36
N LEU A 371 11.35 -17.35 14.64
CA LEU A 371 10.33 -17.62 13.64
C LEU A 371 10.19 -16.46 12.64
N GLU A 372 10.03 -16.80 11.37
CA GLU A 372 9.80 -15.83 10.29
C GLU A 372 8.36 -15.30 10.36
N LEU A 373 8.18 -14.05 9.95
CA LEU A 373 6.86 -13.41 9.89
C LEU A 373 6.14 -13.80 8.60
N PHE A 374 4.81 -13.70 8.60
CA PHE A 374 4.10 -13.57 7.32
C PHE A 374 4.53 -12.29 6.62
N GLU A 375 4.59 -12.32 5.28
CA GLU A 375 5.13 -11.21 4.46
C GLU A 375 4.39 -9.88 4.70
N ASP A 376 3.08 -9.95 4.94
CA ASP A 376 2.19 -8.80 5.20
C ASP A 376 2.26 -8.28 6.64
N ALA A 377 2.75 -9.07 7.59
CA ALA A 377 2.57 -8.78 9.01
C ALA A 377 3.32 -7.52 9.46
N SER A 378 4.60 -7.39 9.10
CA SER A 378 5.43 -6.26 9.53
C SER A 378 4.89 -4.93 8.98
N ALA A 379 4.51 -4.90 7.71
CA ALA A 379 3.95 -3.71 7.06
C ALA A 379 2.59 -3.34 7.66
N GLY A 380 1.68 -4.31 7.83
CA GLY A 380 0.36 -4.08 8.41
C GLY A 380 0.42 -3.55 9.85
N ILE A 381 1.23 -4.17 10.71
CA ILE A 381 1.40 -3.73 12.11
C ILE A 381 2.00 -2.32 12.16
N ARG A 382 3.02 -2.03 11.33
CA ARG A 382 3.67 -0.71 11.29
C ARG A 382 2.69 0.38 10.87
N LYS A 383 1.85 0.10 9.88
CA LYS A 383 0.83 1.02 9.40
C LYS A 383 -0.16 1.39 10.51
N ILE A 384 -0.72 0.39 11.22
CA ILE A 384 -1.62 0.64 12.34
C ILE A 384 -0.92 1.43 13.46
N LYS A 385 0.34 1.08 13.75
CA LYS A 385 1.16 1.76 14.77
C LYS A 385 1.42 3.24 14.46
N GLN A 386 1.42 3.65 13.19
CA GLN A 386 1.66 5.04 12.79
C GLN A 386 0.42 5.92 12.99
N LEU A 387 -0.76 5.34 13.23
CA LEU A 387 -1.99 6.08 13.47
C LEU A 387 -1.96 6.71 14.88
N GLU A 388 -2.24 8.01 14.96
CA GLU A 388 -2.22 8.75 16.22
C GLU A 388 -3.22 8.18 17.23
N GLY A 389 -2.84 8.07 18.50
CA GLY A 389 -3.73 7.56 19.55
C GLY A 389 -4.12 6.08 19.43
N VAL A 390 -3.53 5.34 18.50
CA VAL A 390 -3.70 3.89 18.33
C VAL A 390 -2.45 3.17 18.77
N TYR A 391 -2.60 2.18 19.64
CA TYR A 391 -1.50 1.35 20.14
C TYR A 391 -1.58 -0.06 19.58
N THR A 392 -0.43 -0.59 19.22
CA THR A 392 -0.23 -2.00 18.86
C THR A 392 0.54 -2.72 19.96
N VAL A 393 -0.02 -3.81 20.47
CA VAL A 393 0.59 -4.66 21.49
C VAL A 393 0.61 -6.10 21.00
N ALA A 394 1.59 -6.88 21.44
CA ALA A 394 1.58 -8.31 21.21
C ALA A 394 1.03 -9.03 22.43
N ILE A 395 0.25 -10.09 22.19
CA ILE A 395 -0.23 -10.98 23.24
C ILE A 395 0.14 -12.42 22.92
N SER A 396 0.38 -13.23 23.95
CA SER A 396 0.47 -14.68 23.79
C SER A 396 -0.11 -15.41 24.99
N HIS A 397 -0.99 -16.37 24.71
CA HIS A 397 -1.53 -17.27 25.73
C HIS A 397 -0.58 -18.45 26.06
N ALA A 398 0.51 -18.60 25.30
CA ALA A 398 1.39 -19.77 25.34
C ALA A 398 2.85 -19.40 25.60
N PHE A 399 3.44 -18.56 24.76
CA PHE A 399 4.85 -18.21 24.87
C PHE A 399 5.12 -17.36 26.11
N THR A 400 6.31 -17.57 26.68
CA THR A 400 6.85 -16.72 27.74
C THR A 400 7.27 -15.36 27.19
N ILE A 401 7.36 -14.37 28.08
CA ILE A 401 7.79 -13.02 27.70
C ILE A 401 9.19 -13.02 27.07
N ARG A 402 10.07 -13.93 27.51
CA ARG A 402 11.42 -14.07 26.95
C ARG A 402 11.37 -14.47 25.47
N THR A 403 10.56 -15.47 25.13
CA THR A 403 10.38 -15.91 23.75
C THR A 403 9.77 -14.81 22.90
N MET A 404 8.76 -14.10 23.41
CA MET A 404 8.19 -12.95 22.70
C MET A 404 9.22 -11.86 22.42
N MET A 405 10.13 -11.56 23.35
CA MET A 405 11.23 -10.63 23.14
C MET A 405 12.20 -11.10 22.04
N ASP A 406 12.55 -12.39 22.03
CA ASP A 406 13.42 -12.96 21.00
C ASP A 406 12.75 -12.91 19.61
N LEU A 407 11.46 -13.23 19.52
CA LEU A 407 10.66 -13.12 18.29
C LEU A 407 10.49 -11.68 17.81
N ALA A 408 10.25 -10.72 18.71
CA ALA A 408 10.17 -9.31 18.36
C ALA A 408 11.50 -8.80 17.79
N ARG A 409 12.63 -9.25 18.37
CA ARG A 409 13.98 -8.91 17.91
C ARG A 409 14.30 -9.55 16.56
N SER A 410 13.97 -10.82 16.35
CA SER A 410 14.25 -11.51 15.08
C SER A 410 13.38 -10.99 13.94
N GLY A 411 12.11 -10.67 14.22
CA GLY A 411 11.16 -10.15 13.24
C GLY A 411 11.20 -8.62 13.06
N CYS A 412 12.07 -7.90 13.77
CA CYS A 412 12.09 -6.44 13.80
C CYS A 412 10.71 -5.81 14.09
N LEU A 413 9.95 -6.43 14.99
CA LEU A 413 8.60 -5.99 15.38
C LEU A 413 8.68 -4.98 16.53
N CYS A 414 8.34 -3.73 16.23
CA CYS A 414 8.35 -2.64 17.20
C CYS A 414 6.99 -2.54 17.92
N TRP A 415 6.72 -3.40 18.89
CA TRP A 415 5.52 -3.32 19.73
C TRP A 415 5.55 -2.11 20.68
N HIS A 416 4.38 -1.62 21.11
CA HIS A 416 4.30 -0.69 22.23
C HIS A 416 4.43 -1.40 23.58
N ALA A 417 3.85 -2.60 23.68
CA ALA A 417 3.94 -3.48 24.83
C ALA A 417 3.76 -4.95 24.39
N GLN A 418 4.17 -5.87 25.26
CA GLN A 418 4.04 -7.31 25.05
C GLN A 418 3.48 -7.93 26.34
N PHE A 419 2.46 -8.77 26.22
CA PHE A 419 1.80 -9.40 27.36
C PHE A 419 1.63 -10.89 27.15
N THR A 420 1.93 -11.66 28.18
CA THR A 420 1.92 -13.11 28.14
C THR A 420 1.13 -13.71 29.29
N ALA A 421 0.56 -14.89 29.09
CA ALA A 421 -0.16 -15.58 30.16
C ALA A 421 0.73 -15.89 31.37
N ASP A 422 2.04 -16.09 31.20
CA ASP A 422 2.98 -16.34 32.31
C ASP A 422 3.21 -15.09 33.19
N MET A 423 3.08 -13.87 32.66
CA MET A 423 3.06 -12.64 33.46
C MET A 423 1.86 -12.59 34.40
N PHE A 424 0.78 -13.28 34.03
CA PHE A 424 -0.48 -13.37 34.79
C PHE A 424 -0.68 -14.72 35.48
N ALA A 425 0.41 -15.49 35.65
CA ALA A 425 0.43 -16.80 36.28
C ALA A 425 -0.35 -16.90 37.61
N ALA A 426 -0.26 -15.86 38.45
CA ALA A 426 -0.98 -15.83 39.72
C ALA A 426 -2.51 -15.72 39.54
N CYS A 427 -2.97 -15.25 38.38
CA CYS A 427 -4.39 -15.05 38.06
C CYS A 427 -5.04 -16.30 37.44
N THR A 428 -4.28 -17.13 36.71
CA THR A 428 -4.76 -18.40 36.13
C THR A 428 -4.97 -19.47 37.21
N VAL A 429 -3.99 -19.66 38.09
CA VAL A 429 -3.97 -20.76 39.08
C VAL A 429 -5.09 -20.65 40.11
N ASN A 430 -5.52 -19.43 40.45
CA ASN A 430 -6.49 -19.22 41.53
C ASN A 430 -7.96 -19.27 41.10
N ASN A 431 -8.24 -19.11 39.80
CA ASN A 431 -9.62 -18.93 39.30
C ASN A 431 -10.08 -20.02 38.31
N GLY A 432 -9.20 -20.94 37.90
CA GLY A 432 -9.53 -21.99 36.92
C GLY A 432 -9.84 -21.46 35.52
N THR A 433 -9.49 -20.21 35.24
CA THR A 433 -9.71 -19.54 33.96
C THR A 433 -8.67 -19.97 32.92
N SER A 434 -9.08 -20.07 31.65
CA SER A 434 -8.14 -20.41 30.57
C SER A 434 -7.06 -19.33 30.37
N THR A 435 -5.94 -19.70 29.75
CA THR A 435 -4.83 -18.77 29.51
C THR A 435 -5.22 -17.68 28.51
N GLU A 436 -6.09 -17.97 27.55
CA GLU A 436 -6.63 -17.02 26.58
C GLU A 436 -7.47 -15.94 27.26
N VAL A 437 -8.40 -16.33 28.13
CA VAL A 437 -9.22 -15.36 28.90
C VAL A 437 -8.35 -14.52 29.81
N THR A 438 -7.34 -15.13 30.44
CA THR A 438 -6.42 -14.43 31.33
C THR A 438 -5.61 -13.38 30.59
N VAL A 439 -5.00 -13.73 29.43
CA VAL A 439 -4.16 -12.77 28.71
C VAL A 439 -4.99 -11.61 28.16
N VAL A 440 -6.18 -11.85 27.62
CA VAL A 440 -7.06 -10.79 27.09
C VAL A 440 -7.48 -9.81 28.19
N SER A 441 -8.09 -10.33 29.26
CA SER A 441 -8.66 -9.48 30.33
C SER A 441 -7.57 -8.68 31.06
N ASN A 442 -6.44 -9.32 31.38
CA ASN A 442 -5.35 -8.62 32.06
C ASN A 442 -4.57 -7.67 31.16
N THR A 443 -4.51 -7.92 29.85
CA THR A 443 -3.98 -6.94 28.88
C THR A 443 -4.82 -5.67 28.90
N ALA A 444 -6.16 -5.79 28.81
CA ALA A 444 -7.05 -4.64 28.89
C ALA A 444 -6.90 -3.86 30.21
N MET A 445 -6.78 -4.59 31.32
CA MET A 445 -6.56 -4.02 32.65
C MET A 445 -5.23 -3.25 32.74
N LEU A 446 -4.10 -3.86 32.33
CA LEU A 446 -2.79 -3.23 32.40
C LEU A 446 -2.66 -2.00 31.51
N LEU A 447 -3.37 -2.00 30.38
CA LEU A 447 -3.44 -0.85 29.48
C LEU A 447 -4.35 0.26 30.00
N GLY A 448 -5.06 0.05 31.11
CA GLY A 448 -5.92 1.06 31.73
C GLY A 448 -7.11 1.44 30.85
N LEU A 449 -7.66 0.50 30.10
CA LEU A 449 -8.80 0.76 29.21
C LEU A 449 -10.07 1.01 30.03
N GLU A 450 -10.85 2.02 29.63
CA GLU A 450 -12.07 2.43 30.33
C GLU A 450 -13.20 1.43 30.11
N ASN A 451 -13.21 0.77 28.95
CA ASN A 451 -14.16 -0.28 28.61
C ASN A 451 -13.53 -1.31 27.65
N ALA A 452 -14.09 -2.52 27.63
CA ALA A 452 -13.56 -3.63 26.85
C ALA A 452 -13.55 -3.37 25.33
N GLY A 453 -14.47 -2.53 24.83
CA GLY A 453 -14.57 -2.16 23.41
C GLY A 453 -13.42 -1.28 22.90
N GLN A 454 -12.59 -0.73 23.80
CA GLN A 454 -11.37 -0.01 23.42
C GLN A 454 -10.23 -0.96 23.00
N LEU A 455 -10.37 -2.27 23.26
CA LEU A 455 -9.44 -3.32 22.83
C LEU A 455 -10.03 -4.06 21.63
N ALA A 456 -9.20 -4.26 20.60
CA ALA A 456 -9.45 -5.19 19.51
C ALA A 456 -8.38 -6.29 19.51
N VAL A 457 -8.80 -7.55 19.52
CA VAL A 457 -7.90 -8.71 19.42
C VAL A 457 -7.85 -9.17 17.97
N VAL A 458 -6.64 -9.26 17.43
CA VAL A 458 -6.34 -9.70 16.07
C VAL A 458 -5.68 -11.07 16.15
N SER A 459 -6.32 -12.11 15.62
CA SER A 459 -5.81 -13.48 15.69
C SER A 459 -6.40 -14.39 14.61
N SER A 460 -5.66 -15.44 14.24
CA SER A 460 -6.19 -16.60 13.50
C SER A 460 -6.69 -17.72 14.42
N ASN A 461 -6.39 -17.65 15.72
CA ASN A 461 -6.82 -18.63 16.71
C ASN A 461 -8.24 -18.31 17.21
N PRO A 462 -9.25 -19.17 16.96
CA PRO A 462 -10.62 -18.91 17.37
C PRO A 462 -10.77 -18.81 18.89
N LYS A 463 -10.00 -19.56 19.69
CA LYS A 463 -10.13 -19.58 21.16
C LYS A 463 -9.81 -18.22 21.79
N ILE A 464 -8.80 -17.51 21.29
CA ILE A 464 -8.46 -16.19 21.83
C ILE A 464 -9.46 -15.12 21.38
N LEU A 465 -10.04 -15.27 20.19
CA LEU A 465 -11.12 -14.40 19.71
C LEU A 465 -12.42 -14.63 20.48
N GLU A 466 -12.75 -15.87 20.83
CA GLU A 466 -13.87 -16.20 21.72
C GLU A 466 -13.68 -15.59 23.10
N ALA A 467 -12.47 -15.69 23.67
CA ALA A 467 -12.13 -15.04 24.93
C ALA A 467 -12.26 -13.50 24.85
N ALA A 468 -11.82 -12.89 23.75
CA ALA A 468 -11.98 -11.47 23.48
C ALA A 468 -13.44 -11.05 23.41
N LYS A 469 -14.25 -11.80 22.66
CA LYS A 469 -15.69 -11.55 22.52
C LYS A 469 -16.41 -11.70 23.86
N ALA A 470 -16.09 -12.73 24.63
CA ALA A 470 -16.67 -12.96 25.96
C ALA A 470 -16.31 -11.85 26.96
N TYR A 471 -15.12 -11.24 26.83
CA TYR A 471 -14.71 -10.08 27.61
C TYR A 471 -15.36 -8.76 27.15
N GLY A 472 -15.95 -8.72 25.94
CA GLY A 472 -16.55 -7.53 25.34
C GLY A 472 -15.61 -6.71 24.45
N SER A 473 -14.45 -7.27 24.08
CA SER A 473 -13.52 -6.69 23.13
C SER A 473 -13.92 -6.94 21.69
N LYS A 474 -13.39 -6.11 20.79
CA LYS A 474 -13.55 -6.29 19.34
C LYS A 474 -12.68 -7.44 18.84
N THR A 475 -13.12 -8.08 17.78
CA THR A 475 -12.49 -9.28 17.23
C THR A 475 -12.19 -9.10 15.75
N VAL A 476 -10.94 -9.33 15.38
CA VAL A 476 -10.48 -9.32 13.99
C VAL A 476 -9.88 -10.68 13.69
N SER A 477 -10.60 -11.47 12.89
CA SER A 477 -10.17 -12.81 12.51
C SER A 477 -9.31 -12.78 11.26
N LEU A 478 -8.16 -13.46 11.30
CA LEU A 478 -7.29 -13.63 10.13
C LEU A 478 -7.36 -15.04 9.56
N ASN A 479 -7.66 -15.15 8.28
CA ASN A 479 -7.70 -16.40 7.53
C ASN A 479 -6.34 -16.71 6.91
N ARG A 480 -5.39 -17.24 7.70
CA ARG A 480 -4.08 -17.65 7.17
C ARG A 480 -4.12 -18.97 6.40
N PHE A 481 -4.97 -19.90 6.83
CA PHE A 481 -5.07 -21.25 6.28
C PHE A 481 -6.55 -21.54 6.04
N SER A 482 -7.00 -21.32 4.80
CA SER A 482 -8.38 -21.58 4.37
C SER A 482 -8.64 -23.10 4.29
N ALA A 483 -9.70 -23.59 4.95
CA ALA A 483 -10.42 -24.81 4.52
C ALA A 483 -11.71 -25.11 5.31
N GLU A 484 -11.85 -24.64 6.55
CA GLU A 484 -13.02 -25.00 7.36
C GLU A 484 -14.05 -23.86 7.43
N LYS A 485 -15.32 -24.20 7.19
CA LYS A 485 -16.44 -23.31 7.51
C LYS A 485 -16.36 -23.00 8.99
N LYS A 486 -15.97 -21.78 9.34
CA LYS A 486 -16.00 -21.32 10.73
C LYS A 486 -17.43 -21.41 11.24
N GLU A 487 -17.65 -22.15 12.32
CA GLU A 487 -18.91 -22.13 13.06
C GLU A 487 -19.13 -20.79 13.79
N HIS A 488 -18.08 -19.97 13.93
CA HIS A 488 -18.08 -18.76 14.72
C HIS A 488 -18.06 -17.50 13.85
N SER A 489 -18.97 -16.57 14.12
CA SER A 489 -18.97 -15.22 13.53
C SER A 489 -18.22 -14.23 14.44
N PHE A 490 -17.08 -13.71 13.96
CA PHE A 490 -16.33 -12.62 14.59
C PHE A 490 -16.73 -11.26 13.99
N ASP A 491 -16.30 -10.14 14.59
CA ASP A 491 -16.78 -8.81 14.15
C ASP A 491 -16.33 -8.46 12.73
N ILE A 492 -15.10 -8.82 12.36
CA ILE A 492 -14.56 -8.69 11.00
C ILE A 492 -13.61 -9.85 10.70
N GLU A 493 -13.54 -10.25 9.43
CA GLU A 493 -12.61 -11.26 8.94
C GLU A 493 -11.81 -10.74 7.75
N PHE A 494 -10.52 -11.08 7.70
CA PHE A 494 -9.59 -10.71 6.64
C PHE A 494 -8.66 -11.86 6.28
N ASP A 495 -8.18 -11.89 5.04
CA ASP A 495 -7.20 -12.88 4.60
C ASP A 495 -5.74 -12.48 4.90
N GLY A 496 -5.50 -11.22 5.30
CA GLY A 496 -4.17 -10.71 5.64
C GLY A 496 -4.20 -9.46 6.51
N LEU A 497 -3.11 -9.23 7.24
CA LEU A 497 -2.90 -8.06 8.09
C LEU A 497 -2.74 -6.76 7.30
N ASP A 498 -2.21 -6.84 6.09
CA ASP A 498 -2.12 -5.70 5.17
C ASP A 498 -3.51 -5.19 4.77
N ILE A 499 -4.44 -6.08 4.35
CA ILE A 499 -5.83 -5.67 4.02
C ILE A 499 -6.49 -5.06 5.24
N PHE A 500 -6.34 -5.69 6.41
CA PHE A 500 -6.89 -5.16 7.65
C PHE A 500 -6.33 -3.77 7.96
N ALA A 501 -5.01 -3.59 7.88
CA ALA A 501 -4.36 -2.32 8.19
C ALA A 501 -4.77 -1.20 7.21
N GLU A 502 -4.88 -1.50 5.92
CA GLU A 502 -5.36 -0.56 4.90
C GLU A 502 -6.83 -0.18 5.15
N SER A 503 -7.67 -1.17 5.41
CA SER A 503 -9.09 -0.98 5.71
C SER A 503 -9.29 -0.13 6.97
N PHE A 504 -8.47 -0.37 7.99
CA PHE A 504 -8.51 0.40 9.24
C PHE A 504 -7.94 1.81 9.11
N GLU A 505 -6.87 2.02 8.33
CA GLU A 505 -6.33 3.36 8.03
C GLU A 505 -7.43 4.24 7.40
N ILE A 506 -8.15 3.70 6.40
CA ILE A 506 -9.27 4.41 5.74
C ILE A 506 -10.38 4.76 6.74
N PHE A 507 -10.77 3.80 7.58
CA PHE A 507 -11.77 4.03 8.62
C PHE A 507 -11.33 5.08 9.64
N TYR A 508 -10.07 5.02 10.07
CA TYR A 508 -9.48 5.95 11.03
C TYR A 508 -9.40 7.37 10.47
N GLU A 509 -8.97 7.54 9.22
CA GLU A 509 -8.95 8.83 8.55
C GLU A 509 -10.35 9.45 8.45
N ALA A 510 -11.35 8.64 8.08
CA ALA A 510 -12.74 9.11 8.07
C ALA A 510 -13.17 9.60 9.45
N LYS A 511 -12.83 8.87 10.52
CA LYS A 511 -13.12 9.28 11.91
C LYS A 511 -12.40 10.57 12.31
N VAL A 512 -11.12 10.73 12.00
CA VAL A 512 -10.32 11.92 12.39
C VAL A 512 -10.76 13.17 11.65
N LEU A 513 -11.07 13.03 10.36
CA LEU A 513 -11.48 14.14 9.51
C LEU A 513 -12.96 14.50 9.70
N SER A 514 -13.78 13.57 10.22
CA SER A 514 -15.16 13.84 10.60
C SER A 514 -15.22 14.59 11.93
N SER A 515 -15.93 15.72 11.99
CA SER A 515 -16.32 16.28 13.28
C SER A 515 -17.36 15.38 13.96
N ASN A 516 -17.52 15.48 15.29
CA ASN A 516 -18.53 14.71 16.06
C ASN A 516 -19.99 14.86 15.57
N LYS A 517 -20.25 15.71 14.56
CA LYS A 517 -21.57 15.99 13.99
C LYS A 517 -21.77 15.45 12.57
N VAL A 518 -20.73 15.03 11.87
CA VAL A 518 -20.81 14.70 10.44
C VAL A 518 -20.24 13.32 10.17
N GLU A 519 -21.10 12.33 9.95
CA GLU A 519 -20.66 11.02 9.44
C GLU A 519 -20.38 11.12 7.94
N VAL A 520 -19.13 10.88 7.55
CA VAL A 520 -18.70 10.78 6.16
C VAL A 520 -18.80 9.32 5.70
N PRO A 521 -19.35 9.04 4.51
CA PRO A 521 -19.34 7.68 3.96
C PRO A 521 -17.91 7.16 3.84
N VAL A 522 -17.64 5.99 4.43
CA VAL A 522 -16.37 5.29 4.24
C VAL A 522 -16.42 4.63 2.86
N SER A 523 -15.81 5.25 1.85
CA SER A 523 -15.68 4.63 0.53
C SER A 523 -14.69 3.48 0.58
N ARG A 524 -15.04 2.38 -0.11
CA ARG A 524 -14.08 1.32 -0.42
C ARG A 524 -12.96 1.89 -1.30
N SER A 525 -11.80 1.27 -1.24
CA SER A 525 -10.61 1.69 -1.98
C SER A 525 -9.83 0.46 -2.41
N TRP A 526 -8.85 0.67 -3.28
CA TRP A 526 -7.92 -0.37 -3.70
C TRP A 526 -6.51 -0.03 -3.23
N PHE A 527 -5.69 -1.05 -2.95
CA PHE A 527 -4.27 -0.90 -2.65
C PHE A 527 -3.44 -2.00 -3.30
N GLN A 528 -2.13 -1.75 -3.44
CA GLN A 528 -1.17 -2.70 -4.00
C GLN A 528 -0.65 -3.63 -2.92
N ARG A 529 -0.88 -4.93 -3.10
CA ARG A 529 -0.28 -6.01 -2.31
C ARG A 529 0.87 -6.63 -3.11
N ILE A 530 2.06 -6.67 -2.51
CA ILE A 530 3.26 -7.29 -3.09
C ILE A 530 3.48 -8.62 -2.38
N VAL A 531 3.53 -9.72 -3.15
CA VAL A 531 3.74 -11.09 -2.66
C VAL A 531 4.97 -11.67 -3.35
N SER A 532 5.86 -12.35 -2.63
CA SER A 532 7.00 -13.01 -3.29
C SER A 532 6.54 -14.19 -4.14
N THR A 533 7.03 -14.35 -5.38
CA THR A 533 6.74 -15.58 -6.18
C THR A 533 7.59 -16.78 -5.75
N VAL A 534 8.61 -16.54 -4.92
CA VAL A 534 9.56 -17.57 -4.46
C VAL A 534 8.88 -18.60 -3.54
N THR A 535 7.73 -18.27 -2.95
CA THR A 535 6.93 -19.21 -2.15
C THR A 535 6.17 -20.22 -3.00
N GLU A 536 5.70 -19.86 -4.21
CA GLU A 536 5.11 -20.84 -5.15
C GLU A 536 6.17 -21.75 -5.78
N THR A 537 7.41 -21.26 -5.92
CA THR A 537 8.53 -22.12 -6.39
C THR A 537 9.08 -23.02 -5.29
N ALA A 538 8.90 -22.72 -4.00
CA ALA A 538 9.19 -23.67 -2.93
C ALA A 538 8.18 -24.85 -2.90
N GLU A 539 6.93 -24.59 -3.30
CA GLU A 539 5.94 -25.65 -3.56
C GLU A 539 6.27 -26.44 -4.84
N SER A 540 6.79 -25.79 -5.89
CA SER A 540 7.18 -26.49 -7.12
C SER A 540 8.51 -27.27 -7.00
N VAL A 541 9.46 -26.82 -6.17
CA VAL A 541 10.71 -27.56 -5.91
C VAL A 541 10.47 -28.80 -5.04
N SER A 542 9.43 -28.79 -4.19
CA SER A 542 8.99 -30.01 -3.50
C SER A 542 8.40 -31.06 -4.45
N ASN A 543 7.86 -30.64 -5.60
CA ASN A 543 7.35 -31.54 -6.64
C ASN A 543 8.36 -31.83 -7.77
N ALA A 544 9.47 -31.08 -7.87
CA ALA A 544 10.47 -31.25 -8.93
C ALA A 544 11.66 -32.17 -8.54
N ILE A 545 11.72 -32.66 -7.30
CA ILE A 545 12.69 -33.69 -6.87
C ILE A 545 12.08 -35.11 -6.97
N ILE A 546 10.81 -35.23 -7.35
CA ILE A 546 10.19 -36.51 -7.73
C ILE A 546 10.16 -36.58 -9.26
N GLY A 547 11.29 -36.97 -9.82
CA GLY A 547 11.45 -37.46 -11.19
C GLY A 547 12.31 -38.70 -11.18
#